data_AF-A0A4Y2BA91-F1
#
_entry.id   AF-A0A4Y2BA91-F1
#
_cell.length_a   1.000
_cell.length_b   1.000
_cell.length_c   1.000
_cell.angle_alpha   90.00
_cell.angle_beta   90.00
_cell.angle_gamma   90.00
#
_symmetry.space_group_name_H-M   'P 1'
#
loop_
_entity.id
_entity.type
_entity.pdbx_description
1 polymer ?
#
loop_
_entity_poly.entity_id
_entity_poly.type
_entity_poly.pdbx_seq_one_letter_code
_entity_poly.pdbx_strand_id
1 'polypeptide(L)'
;MFYFKLVLYKDGPPFYHATYSVIVRALKENLRDVRGNRELTWASLAALNRVNNTAGKGLLILYVIKPNSLTESVHSTPLCISQFKLEEVLYKRWVAAENREENDP
;
A
#
# COMPACT_ATOMS: atom_id res chain seq x y z
N MET A 1 -1.09 -17.05 -2.63
CA MET A 1 -1.10 -15.75 -1.93
C MET A 1 -2.00 -14.82 -2.71
N PHE A 2 -3.08 -14.32 -2.12
CA PHE A 2 -4.13 -13.60 -2.87
C PHE A 2 -3.76 -12.11 -3.02
N TYR A 3 -3.54 -11.65 -4.25
CA TYR A 3 -3.50 -10.22 -4.59
C TYR A 3 -4.93 -9.68 -4.58
N PHE A 4 -5.43 -9.30 -3.41
CA PHE A 4 -6.65 -8.51 -3.34
C PHE A 4 -6.33 -7.07 -3.76
N LYS A 5 -6.62 -6.73 -5.01
CA LYS A 5 -6.58 -5.34 -5.47
C LYS A 5 -7.84 -4.65 -4.95
N LEU A 6 -7.67 -3.88 -3.87
CA LEU A 6 -8.74 -3.08 -3.29
C LEU A 6 -8.67 -1.66 -3.84
N VAL A 7 -9.79 -0.96 -3.73
CA VAL A 7 -9.94 0.42 -4.20
C VAL A 7 -10.44 1.23 -3.00
N LEU A 8 -9.68 2.26 -2.60
CA LEU A 8 -9.94 3.01 -1.38
C LEU A 8 -10.84 4.22 -1.67
N TYR A 9 -11.99 4.27 -0.97
CA TYR A 9 -12.91 5.39 -0.97
C TYR A 9 -12.83 6.11 0.36
N LYS A 10 -12.88 7.45 0.35
CA LYS A 10 -12.97 8.24 1.58
C LYS A 10 -14.27 7.98 2.35
N ASP A 11 -15.36 7.76 1.61
CA ASP A 11 -16.71 7.63 2.19
C ASP A 11 -17.51 6.55 1.45
N GLY A 12 -17.56 6.60 0.11
CA GLY A 12 -18.11 5.52 -0.70
C GLY A 12 -18.23 5.87 -2.19
N PRO A 13 -18.55 4.89 -3.06
CA PRO A 13 -18.67 5.10 -4.50
C PRO A 13 -19.66 6.18 -4.95
N PRO A 14 -20.82 6.38 -4.28
CA PRO A 14 -21.75 7.45 -4.64
C PRO A 14 -21.23 8.86 -4.35
N PHE A 15 -20.25 8.99 -3.44
CA PHE A 15 -19.82 10.29 -2.89
C PHE A 15 -18.44 10.72 -3.38
N TYR A 16 -17.55 9.76 -3.63
CA TYR A 16 -16.17 10.03 -4.03
C TYR A 16 -15.70 9.03 -5.09
N HIS A 17 -14.93 9.52 -6.06
CA HIS A 17 -14.12 8.63 -6.88
C HIS A 17 -12.94 8.13 -6.06
N ALA A 18 -12.69 6.82 -6.11
CA ALA A 18 -11.54 6.26 -5.43
C ALA A 18 -10.22 6.74 -6.05
N THR A 19 -9.39 7.33 -5.20
CA THR A 19 -8.11 7.94 -5.58
C THR A 19 -6.99 6.92 -5.70
N TYR A 20 -7.08 5.80 -4.98
CA TYR A 20 -6.03 4.79 -4.91
C TYR A 20 -6.54 3.39 -5.18
N SER A 21 -5.74 2.61 -5.89
CA SER A 21 -5.77 1.16 -5.77
C SER A 21 -4.72 0.72 -4.76
N VAL A 22 -5.07 -0.21 -3.88
CA VAL A 22 -4.24 -0.62 -2.74
C VAL A 22 -3.78 -2.07 -2.88
N ILE A 23 -2.50 -2.29 -2.63
CA ILE A 23 -1.90 -3.62 -2.41
C ILE A 23 -1.65 -3.75 -0.91
N VAL A 24 -2.30 -4.71 -0.26
CA VAL A 24 -2.16 -4.95 1.19
C VAL A 24 -1.16 -6.06 1.46
N ARG A 25 -0.20 -5.82 2.36
CA ARG A 25 0.84 -6.78 2.74
C ARG A 25 0.92 -6.92 4.25
N ALA A 26 0.66 -8.11 4.76
CA ALA A 26 0.78 -8.40 6.17
C ALA A 26 2.24 -8.76 6.53
N LEU A 27 2.78 -8.10 7.55
CA LEU A 27 4.10 -8.38 8.12
C LEU A 27 3.97 -8.70 9.61
N LYS A 28 4.90 -9.47 10.17
CA LYS A 28 5.06 -9.55 11.62
C LYS A 28 6.06 -8.47 12.07
N GLU A 29 5.87 -7.96 13.27
CA GLU A 29 6.78 -6.99 13.87
C GLU A 29 8.21 -7.53 13.93
N ASN A 30 9.18 -6.67 13.58
CA ASN A 30 10.61 -6.98 13.41
C ASN A 30 10.98 -7.90 12.24
N LEU A 31 10.01 -8.44 11.49
CA LEU A 31 10.29 -9.02 10.18
C LEU A 31 10.26 -7.90 9.15
N ARG A 32 11.44 -7.53 8.65
CA ARG A 32 11.51 -6.90 7.33
C ARG A 32 10.91 -7.89 6.32
N ASP A 33 10.41 -7.39 5.20
CA ASP A 33 9.95 -8.23 4.11
C ASP A 33 11.14 -8.97 3.45
N VAL A 34 11.74 -9.92 4.17
CA VAL A 34 12.95 -10.66 3.77
C VAL A 34 12.59 -11.91 2.97
N ARG A 35 11.31 -12.30 2.94
CA ARG A 35 10.86 -13.38 2.07
C ARG A 35 10.61 -12.81 0.70
N GLY A 36 11.63 -12.92 -0.16
CA GLY A 36 11.64 -12.59 -1.58
C GLY A 36 10.33 -12.96 -2.25
N ASN A 37 9.41 -12.02 -2.26
CA ASN A 37 8.13 -12.18 -2.88
C ASN A 37 8.37 -11.96 -4.37
N ARG A 38 8.58 -13.06 -5.09
CA ARG A 38 8.89 -13.13 -6.53
C ARG A 38 7.86 -12.39 -7.42
N GLU A 39 6.79 -11.89 -6.80
CA GLU A 39 5.57 -11.40 -7.39
C GLU A 39 5.47 -9.85 -7.43
N LEU A 40 6.34 -9.09 -6.72
CA LEU A 40 6.41 -7.62 -6.80
C LEU A 40 7.80 -7.14 -7.28
N THR A 41 8.15 -7.52 -8.50
CA THR A 41 9.34 -6.97 -9.18
C THR A 41 9.10 -5.51 -9.56
N TRP A 42 10.18 -4.74 -9.77
CA TRP A 42 10.08 -3.38 -10.33
C TRP A 42 9.30 -3.32 -11.64
N ALA A 43 9.43 -4.34 -12.50
CA ALA A 43 8.68 -4.44 -13.74
C ALA A 43 7.16 -4.58 -13.48
N SER A 44 6.76 -5.43 -12.52
CA SER A 44 5.35 -5.58 -12.14
C SER A 44 4.78 -4.31 -11.50
N LEU A 45 5.55 -3.63 -10.64
CA LEU A 45 5.15 -2.36 -10.03
C LEU A 45 4.99 -1.25 -11.08
N ALA A 46 5.90 -1.16 -12.04
CA ALA A 46 5.81 -0.22 -13.15
C ALA A 46 4.58 -0.48 -14.03
N ALA A 47 4.30 -1.75 -14.34
CA ALA A 47 3.10 -2.13 -15.10
C ALA A 47 1.81 -1.78 -14.33
N LEU A 48 1.75 -2.11 -13.04
CA LEU A 48 0.61 -1.78 -12.18
C LEU A 48 0.42 -0.27 -12.06
N ASN A 49 1.49 0.50 -11.89
CA ASN A 49 1.45 1.96 -11.83
C ASN A 49 0.90 2.56 -13.14
N ARG A 50 1.35 2.05 -14.30
CA ARG A 50 0.85 2.47 -15.60
C ARG A 50 -0.65 2.25 -15.73
N VAL A 51 -1.14 1.05 -15.38
CA VAL A 51 -2.58 0.73 -15.44
C VAL A 51 -3.40 1.62 -14.51
N ASN A 52 -2.92 1.89 -13.30
CA ASN A 52 -3.63 2.75 -12.35
C ASN A 52 -3.66 4.21 -12.83
N ASN A 53 -2.55 4.74 -13.35
CA ASN A 53 -2.50 6.09 -13.89
C ASN A 53 -3.43 6.29 -15.10
N THR A 54 -3.54 5.30 -16.00
CA THR A 54 -4.51 5.35 -17.11
C THR A 54 -5.96 5.47 -16.62
N ALA A 55 -6.25 4.92 -15.44
CA ALA A 55 -7.57 5.01 -14.80
C ALA A 55 -7.70 6.20 -13.82
N GLY A 56 -6.73 7.12 -13.79
CA GLY A 56 -6.73 8.28 -12.89
C GLY A 56 -6.54 7.93 -11.41
N LYS A 57 -5.92 6.79 -11.09
CA LYS A 57 -5.69 6.32 -9.71
C LYS A 57 -4.20 6.24 -9.39
N GLY A 58 -3.85 6.50 -8.14
CA GLY A 58 -2.52 6.20 -7.60
C GLY A 58 -2.39 4.73 -7.18
N LEU A 59 -1.16 4.22 -7.16
CA LEU A 59 -0.84 2.91 -6.59
C LEU A 59 -0.32 3.07 -5.16
N LEU A 60 -1.07 2.58 -4.17
CA LEU A 60 -0.69 2.56 -2.76
C LEU A 60 -0.30 1.14 -2.34
N ILE A 61 0.84 0.98 -1.70
CA ILE A 61 1.24 -0.26 -1.04
C ILE A 61 1.07 -0.03 0.47
N LEU A 62 0.25 -0.84 1.11
CA LEU A 62 -0.05 -0.77 2.53
C LEU A 62 0.54 -1.98 3.24
N TYR A 63 1.46 -1.73 4.17
CA TYR A 63 2.04 -2.74 5.02
C TYR A 63 1.30 -2.75 6.36
N VAL A 64 0.67 -3.88 6.68
CA VAL A 64 -0.07 -4.12 7.92
C VAL A 64 0.84 -4.92 8.84
N ILE A 65 1.39 -4.28 9.86
CA ILE A 65 2.37 -4.86 10.76
C ILE A 65 1.65 -5.37 12.01
N LYS A 66 1.63 -6.70 12.15
CA LYS A 66 1.08 -7.39 13.32
C LYS A 66 2.10 -7.33 14.47
N PRO A 67 1.74 -6.76 15.63
CA PRO A 67 2.64 -6.76 16.78
C PRO A 67 2.83 -8.18 17.32
N ASN A 68 4.01 -8.47 17.83
CA ASN A 68 4.32 -9.80 18.38
C ASN A 68 3.61 -10.06 19.72
N SER A 69 3.21 -8.99 20.42
CA SER A 69 2.49 -9.03 21.70
C SER A 69 0.99 -9.31 21.57
N LEU A 70 0.44 -9.44 20.36
CA LEU A 70 -0.99 -9.64 20.16
C LEU A 70 -1.43 -11.03 20.64
N THR A 71 -2.21 -11.06 21.71
CA THR A 71 -2.77 -12.28 22.28
C THR A 71 -3.93 -12.83 21.45
N GLU A 72 -4.18 -14.13 21.54
CA GLU A 72 -5.24 -14.81 20.78
C GLU A 72 -6.64 -14.31 21.17
N SER A 73 -6.86 -14.02 22.45
CA SER A 73 -8.12 -13.46 22.97
C SER A 73 -8.43 -12.07 22.43
N VAL A 74 -7.41 -11.23 22.18
CA VAL A 74 -7.62 -9.92 21.57
C VAL A 74 -7.81 -10.07 20.06
N HIS A 75 -7.06 -10.96 19.42
CA HIS A 75 -7.12 -11.22 17.98
C HIS A 75 -8.51 -11.69 17.49
N SER A 76 -9.30 -12.33 18.36
CA SER A 76 -10.67 -12.74 18.04
C SER A 76 -11.70 -11.61 18.12
N THR A 77 -11.28 -10.41 18.54
CA THR A 77 -12.14 -9.24 18.69
C THR A 77 -11.73 -8.11 17.74
N PRO A 78 -12.63 -7.20 17.34
CA PRO A 78 -12.27 -6.05 16.51
C PRO A 78 -11.31 -5.08 17.22
N LEU A 79 -11.13 -5.19 18.54
CA LEU A 79 -10.16 -4.38 19.30
C LEU A 79 -8.72 -4.61 18.83
N CYS A 80 -8.42 -5.76 18.23
CA CYS A 80 -7.09 -6.04 17.70
C CYS A 80 -6.64 -5.03 16.65
N ILE A 81 -7.56 -4.44 15.88
CA ILE A 81 -7.26 -3.52 14.77
C ILE A 81 -6.39 -2.35 15.25
N SER A 82 -6.68 -1.81 16.43
CA SER A 82 -5.94 -0.69 17.04
C SER A 82 -4.48 -1.00 17.37
N GLN A 83 -4.11 -2.28 17.45
CA GLN A 83 -2.75 -2.71 17.79
C GLN A 83 -1.87 -2.91 16.55
N PHE A 84 -2.46 -3.00 15.35
CA PHE A 84 -1.70 -3.09 14.12
C PHE A 84 -1.08 -1.73 13.78
N LYS A 85 0.16 -1.75 13.31
CA LYS A 85 0.80 -0.57 12.71
C LYS A 85 0.63 -0.62 11.21
N LEU A 86 0.45 0.54 10.60
CA LEU A 86 0.35 0.69 9.15
C LEU A 86 1.56 1.47 8.65
N GLU A 87 2.20 0.96 7.59
CA GLU A 87 3.17 1.72 6.82
C GLU A 87 2.68 1.86 5.38
N GLU A 88 2.67 3.09 4.88
CA GLU A 88 2.13 3.43 3.57
C GLU A 88 3.25 3.82 2.61
N VAL A 89 3.26 3.21 1.43
CA VAL A 89 4.19 3.56 0.35
C VAL A 89 3.40 3.92 -0.88
N LEU A 90 3.40 5.22 -1.19
CA LEU A 90 2.78 5.74 -2.40
C LEU A 90 3.74 5.58 -3.58
N TYR A 91 3.44 4.66 -4.49
CA TYR A 91 4.26 4.43 -5.67
C TYR A 91 3.85 5.38 -6.80
N LYS A 92 4.76 6.29 -7.16
CA LYS A 92 4.59 7.26 -8.24
C LYS A 92 5.72 7.16 -9.24
N ARG A 93 5.41 7.51 -10.48
CA ARG A 93 6.44 7.74 -11.49
C ARG A 93 7.15 9.05 -11.14
N TRP A 94 8.48 9.07 -11.25
CA TRP A 94 9.23 10.32 -11.19
C TRP A 94 9.04 11.10 -12.49
N VAL A 95 8.68 12.38 -12.36
CA VAL A 95 8.45 13.28 -13.48
C VAL A 95 9.36 14.48 -13.30
N ALA A 96 10.32 14.65 -14.22
CA ALA A 96 11.32 15.71 -14.12
C ALA A 96 10.70 17.10 -13.99
N ALA A 97 9.65 17.40 -14.76
CA ALA A 97 8.96 18.68 -14.71
C ALA A 97 8.28 18.99 -13.35
N GLU A 98 7.95 17.96 -12.56
CA GLU A 98 7.27 18.11 -11.26
C GLU A 98 8.23 17.97 -10.07
N ASN A 99 9.39 17.34 -10.27
CA ASN A 99 10.28 16.90 -9.19
C ASN A 99 11.71 17.42 -9.37
N ARG A 100 11.94 18.41 -10.25
CA ARG A 100 13.24 19.08 -10.36
C ARG A 100 13.42 19.93 -9.11
N GLU A 101 14.54 19.76 -8.42
CA GLU A 101 14.92 20.68 -7.36
C GLU A 101 15.20 22.06 -7.99
N GLU A 102 14.71 23.12 -7.36
CA GLU A 102 14.80 24.51 -7.87
C GLU A 102 16.23 25.09 -7.86
N ASN A 103 17.26 24.26 -7.69
CA ASN A 103 18.65 24.70 -7.63
C ASN A 103 19.53 23.92 -8.64
N ASP A 104 19.58 24.42 -9.87
CA ASP A 104 20.79 24.36 -10.69
C ASP A 104 21.35 25.80 -10.71
N PRO A 105 22.60 26.05 -10.25
CA PRO A 105 23.22 27.39 -10.21
C PRO A 105 23.45 28.02 -11.59
#